data_AF-A0A3N4I4V3-F1
#
_entry.id   AF-A0A3N4I4V3-F1
#
_cell.length_a   1.000
_cell.length_b   1.000
_cell.length_c   1.000
_cell.angle_alpha   90.00
_cell.angle_beta   90.00
_cell.angle_gamma   90.00
#
_symmetry.space_group_name_H-M   'P 1'
#
loop_
_entity.id
_entity.type
_entity.pdbx_description
1 polymer ?
#
loop_
_entity_poly.entity_id
_entity_poly.type
_entity_poly.pdbx_seq_one_letter_code
_entity_poly.pdbx_strand_id
1 'polypeptide(L)'
;MPSLLTKEDKLHVKRVLPSSSNHIITGAIARLYISYPDPSRWTFTGISGALVLVEDTVAKAHFLKIVDISPSNLGVLWDIECYKGFKYVHDRTYFHSFEMEECMGGFSFADSKEAGNFFKKVEGTLRKR
;
A
#
# COMPACT_ATOMS: atom_id res chain seq x y z
N MET A 1 0.60 6.25 20.75
CA MET A 1 0.32 4.95 20.10
C MET A 1 1.52 4.59 19.25
N PRO A 2 2.23 3.50 19.57
CA PRO A 2 3.27 2.94 18.70
C PRO A 2 2.65 2.45 17.39
N SER A 3 3.47 2.34 16.35
CA SER A 3 3.05 1.81 15.04
C SER A 3 2.61 0.36 15.16
N LEU A 4 1.60 -0.06 14.38
CA LEU A 4 1.11 -1.44 14.37
C LEU A 4 2.11 -2.42 13.76
N LEU A 5 2.90 -1.96 12.78
CA LEU A 5 4.01 -2.74 12.25
C LEU A 5 5.09 -2.89 13.33
N THR A 6 5.35 -4.12 13.72
CA THR A 6 6.38 -4.48 14.71
C THR A 6 7.78 -4.21 14.15
N LYS A 7 8.80 -4.34 15.01
CA LYS A 7 10.19 -4.20 14.56
C LYS A 7 10.54 -5.34 13.60
N GLU A 8 10.05 -6.53 13.91
CA GLU A 8 10.20 -7.76 13.14
C GLU A 8 9.56 -7.60 11.76
N ASP A 9 8.34 -7.07 11.68
CA ASP A 9 7.67 -6.78 10.40
C ASP A 9 8.49 -5.81 9.55
N LYS A 10 9.00 -4.73 10.17
CA LYS A 10 9.82 -3.72 9.46
C LYS A 10 11.13 -4.31 8.94
N LEU A 11 11.79 -5.17 9.73
CA LEU A 11 12.99 -5.88 9.29
C LEU A 11 12.66 -6.87 8.17
N HIS A 12 11.50 -7.53 8.25
CA HIS A 12 11.05 -8.44 7.22
C HIS A 12 10.76 -7.72 5.90
N VAL A 13 9.99 -6.62 5.92
CA VAL A 13 9.73 -5.78 4.74
C VAL A 13 11.03 -5.30 4.10
N LYS A 14 12.05 -4.91 4.88
CA LYS A 14 13.36 -4.51 4.34
C LYS A 14 14.15 -5.66 3.70
N ARG A 15 13.90 -6.91 4.09
CA ARG A 15 14.48 -8.09 3.43
C ARG A 15 13.79 -8.37 2.09
N VAL A 16 12.47 -8.20 2.03
CA VAL A 16 11.67 -8.38 0.80
C VAL A 16 11.90 -7.25 -0.19
N LEU A 17 12.09 -6.02 0.31
CA LEU A 17 12.36 -4.80 -0.47
C LEU A 17 13.72 -4.22 -0.05
N PRO A 18 14.84 -4.73 -0.61
CA PRO A 18 16.19 -4.32 -0.21
C PRO A 18 16.46 -2.85 -0.48
N SER A 19 17.09 -2.17 0.49
CA SER A 19 17.42 -0.74 0.39
C SER A 19 18.35 -0.36 -0.77
N SER A 20 19.02 -1.34 -1.38
CA SER A 20 19.88 -1.13 -2.56
C SER A 20 19.09 -0.72 -3.80
N SER A 21 17.81 -1.13 -3.90
CA SER A 21 16.95 -0.86 -5.05
C SER A 21 15.60 -0.25 -4.67
N ASN A 22 15.30 -0.15 -3.37
CA ASN A 22 14.01 0.32 -2.86
C ASN A 22 14.21 1.37 -1.76
N HIS A 23 13.56 2.53 -1.90
CA HIS A 23 13.44 3.52 -0.85
C HIS A 23 12.01 3.53 -0.29
N ILE A 24 11.82 2.89 0.86
CA ILE A 24 10.50 2.79 1.52
C ILE A 24 10.16 4.13 2.20
N ILE A 25 9.06 4.75 1.76
CA ILE A 25 8.64 6.09 2.20
C ILE A 25 7.71 5.99 3.41
N THR A 26 6.77 5.05 3.40
CA THR A 26 5.82 4.82 4.48
C THR A 26 5.26 3.40 4.42
N GLY A 27 4.73 2.90 5.54
CA GLY A 27 4.12 1.58 5.63
C GLY A 27 3.06 1.52 6.73
N ALA A 28 2.00 0.73 6.49
CA ALA A 28 0.93 0.46 7.44
C ALA A 28 0.30 -0.92 7.15
N ILE A 29 -0.44 -1.48 8.10
CA ILE A 29 -1.16 -2.75 7.89
C ILE A 29 -2.48 -2.45 7.15
N ALA A 30 -2.71 -3.12 6.03
CA ALA A 30 -3.94 -2.96 5.25
C ALA A 30 -4.38 -4.25 4.54
N ARG A 31 -5.64 -4.24 4.10
CA ARG A 31 -6.30 -5.26 3.28
C ARG A 31 -6.67 -4.67 1.93
N LEU A 32 -6.49 -5.43 0.86
CA LEU A 32 -6.88 -5.03 -0.49
C LEU A 32 -8.32 -5.47 -0.79
N TYR A 33 -9.11 -4.54 -1.31
CA TYR A 33 -10.45 -4.73 -1.83
C TYR A 33 -10.49 -4.27 -3.28
N ILE A 34 -11.40 -4.85 -4.08
CA ILE A 34 -11.68 -4.44 -5.45
C ILE A 34 -13.18 -4.31 -5.69
N SER A 35 -13.59 -3.47 -6.63
CA SER A 35 -14.98 -3.29 -7.06
C SER A 35 -15.32 -4.14 -8.31
N TYR A 36 -14.96 -5.43 -8.27
CA TYR A 36 -15.17 -6.37 -9.38
C TYR A 36 -15.70 -7.71 -8.82
N PRO A 37 -16.60 -8.42 -9.54
CA PRO A 37 -17.23 -8.06 -10.84
C PRO A 37 -18.36 -7.05 -10.71
N ASP A 38 -18.78 -6.69 -9.50
CA ASP A 38 -19.85 -5.72 -9.25
C ASP A 38 -19.24 -4.36 -8.83
N PRO A 39 -19.32 -3.32 -9.67
CA PRO A 39 -18.79 -1.99 -9.36
C PRO A 39 -19.45 -1.31 -8.16
N SER A 40 -20.64 -1.76 -7.76
CA SER A 40 -21.37 -1.21 -6.61
C SER A 40 -20.92 -1.79 -5.27
N ARG A 41 -20.06 -2.82 -5.28
CA ARG A 41 -19.65 -3.54 -4.07
C ARG A 41 -18.14 -3.75 -3.98
N TRP A 42 -17.59 -3.42 -2.82
CA TRP A 42 -16.22 -3.79 -2.46
C TRP A 42 -16.13 -5.26 -2.05
N THR A 43 -15.25 -6.00 -2.72
CA THR A 43 -14.97 -7.41 -2.43
C THR A 43 -13.54 -7.54 -1.91
N PHE A 44 -13.36 -8.18 -0.77
CA PHE A 44 -12.02 -8.46 -0.23
C PHE A 44 -11.31 -9.46 -1.15
N THR A 45 -10.06 -9.16 -1.53
CA THR A 45 -9.32 -10.03 -2.47
C THR A 45 -8.69 -11.25 -1.81
N GLY A 46 -8.71 -11.32 -0.47
CA GLY A 46 -7.90 -12.29 0.28
C GLY A 46 -6.50 -11.77 0.61
N ILE A 47 -6.08 -10.65 0.04
CA ILE A 47 -4.72 -10.11 0.20
C ILE A 47 -4.66 -9.10 1.35
N SER A 48 -3.77 -9.35 2.30
CA SER A 48 -3.51 -8.45 3.42
C SER A 48 -2.06 -8.53 3.88
N GLY A 49 -1.53 -7.43 4.40
CA GLY A 49 -0.16 -7.40 4.89
C GLY A 49 0.32 -5.98 5.16
N ALA A 50 1.64 -5.79 5.10
CA ALA A 50 2.25 -4.46 5.17
C ALA A 50 2.11 -3.78 3.80
N LEU A 51 1.17 -2.85 3.68
CA LEU A 51 1.09 -1.93 2.56
C LEU A 51 2.19 -0.90 2.70
N VAL A 52 3.03 -0.76 1.67
CA VAL A 52 4.13 0.20 1.64
C VAL A 52 4.06 1.06 0.38
N LEU A 53 4.36 2.35 0.54
CA LEU A 53 4.74 3.21 -0.57
C LEU A 53 6.26 3.16 -0.69
N VAL A 54 6.75 2.80 -1.87
CA VAL A 54 8.17 2.63 -2.14
C VAL A 54 8.54 3.32 -3.45
N GLU A 55 9.72 3.92 -3.47
CA GLU A 55 10.40 4.34 -4.70
C GLU A 55 11.35 3.22 -5.13
N ASP A 56 11.13 2.66 -6.31
CA ASP A 56 12.08 1.79 -6.98
C ASP A 56 13.15 2.68 -7.63
N THR A 57 14.39 2.60 -7.11
CA THR A 57 15.48 3.48 -7.53
C THR A 57 16.06 3.10 -8.89
N VAL A 58 15.82 1.88 -9.36
CA VAL A 58 16.27 1.38 -10.66
C VAL A 58 15.29 1.83 -11.74
N ALA A 59 14.00 1.58 -11.52
CA ALA A 59 12.93 1.99 -12.43
C ALA A 59 12.61 3.49 -12.36
N LYS A 60 13.04 4.18 -11.28
CA LYS A 60 12.71 5.59 -10.98
C LYS A 60 11.20 5.82 -10.92
N ALA A 61 10.50 4.84 -10.37
CA ALA A 61 9.05 4.80 -10.27
C ALA A 61 8.60 4.55 -8.83
N HIS A 62 7.39 5.00 -8.51
CA HIS A 62 6.79 4.77 -7.20
C HIS A 62 5.80 3.63 -7.33
N PHE A 63 5.75 2.77 -6.32
CA PHE A 63 4.81 1.66 -6.23
C PHE A 63 4.11 1.66 -4.88
N LEU A 64 2.86 1.20 -4.89
CA LEU A 64 2.21 0.66 -3.71
C LEU A 64 2.38 -0.85 -3.74
N LYS A 65 2.92 -1.44 -2.69
CA LYS A 65 3.13 -2.89 -2.59
C LYS A 65 2.55 -3.42 -1.28
N ILE A 66 1.91 -4.58 -1.29
CA ILE A 66 1.56 -5.34 -0.07
C ILE A 66 2.60 -6.44 0.11
N VAL A 67 3.35 -6.38 1.21
CA VAL A 67 4.28 -7.44 1.62
C VAL A 67 3.60 -8.34 2.64
N ASP A 68 3.69 -9.65 2.44
CA ASP A 68 3.25 -10.65 3.41
C ASP A 68 4.08 -10.52 4.69
N ILE A 69 3.41 -10.31 5.81
CA ILE A 69 4.01 -10.27 7.15
C ILE A 69 3.49 -11.43 8.03
N SER A 70 2.78 -12.38 7.43
CA SER A 70 2.36 -13.60 8.10
C SER A 70 3.55 -14.56 8.27
N PRO A 71 3.40 -15.61 9.09
CA PRO A 71 4.42 -16.65 9.22
C PRO A 71 4.76 -17.35 7.90
N SER A 72 3.88 -17.31 6.90
CA SER A 72 4.09 -17.93 5.59
C SER A 72 5.14 -17.20 4.75
N ASN A 73 5.35 -15.90 4.99
CA ASN A 73 6.39 -15.09 4.36
C ASN A 73 6.48 -15.30 2.83
N LEU A 74 5.41 -14.97 2.13
CA LEU A 74 5.29 -15.13 0.69
C LEU A 74 5.91 -13.98 -0.13
N GLY A 75 6.58 -13.02 0.52
CA GLY A 75 7.18 -11.87 -0.14
C GLY A 75 6.16 -10.81 -0.55
N VAL A 76 6.25 -10.28 -1.78
CA VAL A 76 5.28 -9.29 -2.30
C VAL A 76 4.04 -10.02 -2.80
N LEU A 77 2.88 -9.74 -2.20
CA LEU A 77 1.60 -10.34 -2.57
C LEU A 77 0.90 -9.60 -3.70
N TRP A 78 1.12 -8.29 -3.78
CA TRP A 78 0.44 -7.42 -4.74
C TRP A 78 1.22 -6.12 -4.90
N ASP A 79 1.22 -5.56 -6.10
CA ASP A 79 1.71 -4.20 -6.35
C ASP A 79 0.95 -3.48 -7.47
N ILE A 80 1.09 -2.14 -7.46
CA ILE A 80 0.69 -1.27 -8.56
C ILE A 80 1.69 -0.12 -8.68
N GLU A 81 1.99 0.27 -9.92
CA GLU A 81 2.77 1.48 -10.19
C GLU A 81 1.90 2.74 -9.99
N CYS A 82 2.42 3.70 -9.22
CA CYS A 82 1.84 5.03 -9.11
C CYS A 82 2.25 5.87 -10.33
N TYR A 83 1.55 5.69 -11.44
CA TYR A 83 1.77 6.41 -12.70
C TYR A 83 1.54 7.92 -12.58
N LYS A 84 1.90 8.68 -13.61
CA LYS A 84 1.70 10.14 -13.63
C LYS A 84 0.20 10.47 -13.57
N GLY A 85 -0.20 11.25 -12.56
CA GLY A 85 -1.61 11.58 -12.34
C GLY A 85 -2.40 10.49 -11.60
N PHE A 86 -1.71 9.48 -11.04
CA PHE A 86 -2.32 8.49 -10.15
C PHE A 86 -3.11 9.19 -9.04
N LYS A 87 -4.41 8.89 -8.97
CA LYS A 87 -5.31 9.47 -7.96
C LYS A 87 -5.46 8.50 -6.81
N TYR A 88 -5.05 8.97 -5.63
CA TYR A 88 -5.25 8.26 -4.37
C TYR A 88 -6.28 9.03 -3.54
N VAL A 89 -7.39 8.39 -3.17
CA VAL A 89 -8.55 9.06 -2.57
C VAL A 89 -8.74 8.57 -1.14
N HIS A 90 -8.87 9.51 -0.20
CA HIS A 90 -9.20 9.21 1.21
C HIS A 90 -10.73 9.20 1.39
N ASP A 91 -11.41 8.12 0.99
CA ASP A 91 -12.87 8.06 1.03
C ASP A 91 -13.45 8.07 2.45
N ARG A 92 -12.80 7.33 3.36
CA ARG A 92 -13.23 7.18 4.76
C ARG A 92 -12.02 7.11 5.67
N THR A 93 -12.23 7.31 6.96
CA THR A 93 -11.16 7.37 7.97
C THR A 93 -10.12 6.25 7.88
N TYR A 94 -10.53 5.03 7.52
CA TYR A 94 -9.66 3.86 7.37
C TYR A 94 -9.69 3.23 5.97
N PHE A 95 -10.40 3.83 4.99
CA PHE A 95 -10.56 3.24 3.65
C PHE A 95 -10.16 4.25 2.58
N HIS A 96 -9.19 3.89 1.76
CA HIS A 96 -8.74 4.70 0.63
C HIS A 96 -8.94 3.94 -0.68
N SER A 97 -9.30 4.63 -1.75
CA SER A 97 -9.46 4.04 -3.08
C SER A 97 -8.50 4.63 -4.11
N PHE A 98 -8.36 3.90 -5.22
CA PHE A 98 -7.55 4.28 -6.37
C PHE A 98 -8.08 3.59 -7.63
N GLU A 99 -7.78 4.17 -8.78
CA GLU A 99 -8.15 3.60 -10.08
C GLU A 99 -7.17 2.49 -10.47
N MET A 100 -7.70 1.34 -10.91
CA MET A 100 -6.98 0.27 -11.60
C MET A 100 -7.48 0.17 -13.04
N GLU A 101 -6.88 -0.70 -13.85
CA GLU A 101 -7.22 -0.83 -15.27
C GLU A 101 -8.68 -1.26 -15.52
N GLU A 102 -9.17 -2.26 -14.77
CA GLU A 102 -10.50 -2.85 -14.99
C GLU A 102 -11.54 -2.48 -13.93
N CYS A 103 -11.12 -1.95 -12.77
CA CYS A 103 -12.00 -1.64 -11.65
C CYS A 103 -11.36 -0.63 -10.67
N MET A 104 -12.05 -0.33 -9.57
CA MET A 104 -11.47 0.41 -8.46
C MET A 104 -10.78 -0.55 -7.49
N GLY A 105 -9.60 -0.16 -7.02
CA GLY A 105 -8.90 -0.76 -5.90
C GLY A 105 -9.15 0.02 -4.62
N GLY A 106 -9.10 -0.65 -3.48
CA GLY A 106 -9.30 -0.03 -2.18
C GLY A 106 -8.47 -0.69 -1.08
N PHE A 107 -7.89 0.13 -0.21
CA PHE A 107 -7.18 -0.33 0.97
C PHE A 107 -8.00 -0.05 2.23
N SER A 108 -8.29 -1.09 2.99
CA SER A 108 -8.83 -0.99 4.34
C SER A 108 -7.71 -1.14 5.36
N PHE A 109 -7.40 -0.06 6.07
CA PHE A 109 -6.31 0.03 7.03
C PHE A 109 -6.72 -0.50 8.41
N ALA A 110 -5.78 -1.14 9.11
CA ALA A 110 -6.02 -1.66 10.47
C ALA A 110 -6.14 -0.56 11.54
N ASP A 111 -5.56 0.62 11.29
CA ASP A 111 -5.66 1.79 12.16
C ASP A 111 -5.91 3.08 11.36
N SER A 112 -6.87 3.87 11.83
CA SER A 112 -7.30 5.10 11.17
C SER A 112 -6.25 6.22 11.18
N LYS A 113 -5.38 6.27 12.20
CA LYS A 113 -4.32 7.26 12.28
C LYS A 113 -3.17 6.90 11.35
N GLU A 114 -2.79 5.62 11.28
CA GLU A 114 -1.84 5.13 10.29
C GLU A 114 -2.37 5.35 8.87
N ALA A 115 -3.66 5.13 8.61
CA ALA A 115 -4.31 5.47 7.33
C ALA A 115 -4.11 6.96 6.98
N GLY A 116 -4.51 7.88 7.85
CA GLY A 116 -4.35 9.32 7.60
C GLY A 116 -2.90 9.75 7.39
N ASN A 117 -1.94 9.14 8.10
CA ASN A 117 -0.51 9.40 7.89
C ASN A 117 -0.02 8.85 6.55
N PHE A 118 -0.46 7.65 6.17
CA PHE A 118 -0.13 7.01 4.91
C PHE A 118 -0.62 7.87 3.74
N PHE A 119 -1.88 8.32 3.78
CA PHE A 119 -2.46 9.21 2.77
C PHE A 119 -1.63 10.49 2.56
N LYS A 120 -1.27 11.18 3.66
CA LYS A 120 -0.44 12.39 3.60
C LYS A 120 0.91 12.14 2.92
N LYS A 121 1.51 10.97 3.17
CA LYS A 121 2.79 10.59 2.56
C LYS A 121 2.64 10.26 1.08
N VAL A 122 1.59 9.55 0.69
CA VAL A 122 1.27 9.27 -0.72
C VAL A 122 1.05 10.59 -1.48
N GLU A 123 0.11 11.42 -1.04
CA GLU A 123 -0.19 12.70 -1.69
C GLU A 123 1.03 13.62 -1.76
N GLY A 124 1.78 13.75 -0.65
CA GLY A 124 2.97 14.59 -0.60
C GLY A 124 4.12 14.09 -1.48
N THR A 125 4.16 12.80 -1.79
CA THR A 125 5.16 12.20 -2.70
C THR A 125 4.72 12.33 -4.15
N LEU A 126 3.48 11.96 -4.46
CA LEU A 126 2.99 11.91 -5.84
C LEU A 126 2.74 13.29 -6.44
N ARG A 127 2.37 14.30 -5.64
CA ARG A 127 2.20 15.70 -6.12
C ARG A 127 3.50 16.41 -6.49
N LYS A 128 4.65 15.91 -6.05
CA LYS A 128 5.96 16.53 -6.33
C LYS A 128 6.60 16.05 -7.63
N ARG A 129 5.98 15.10 -8.32
CA ARG A 129 6.36 14.67 -9.68
C ARG A 129 5.81 15.64 -10.72
#